data_AF-A0A8J4QRR6-F1
#
_entry.id   AF-A0A8J4QRR6-F1
#
_cell.length_a   1.000
_cell.length_b   1.000
_cell.length_c   1.000
_cell.angle_alpha   90.00
_cell.angle_beta   90.00
_cell.angle_gamma   90.00
#
_symmetry.space_group_name_H-M   'P 1'
#
loop_
_entity.id
_entity.type
_entity.pdbx_description
1 polymer ?
#
loop_
_entity_poly.entity_id
_entity_poly.type
_entity_poly.pdbx_seq_one_letter_code
_entity_poly.pdbx_strand_id
1 'polypeptide(L)'
;MIVTNTPAADLALTNLAYCSHADLHGFAVPGTKLYLASIADSFVLSLSAHESVRNGHIALNAIQRRHARVSSGDTISVNRFIPPENFDLALLSLELEFVKKGTKSEQVDAVLLANQLKKRFMNQVMTAGQRVSFEFHGNNYIFTVNQAAVEGQEKSSTIERGMISSDTYIVFETSNASGIKIVNQREAASSNIFRQKEFNLQSLGIGGLSAEFADIFRRAFASRVFPPHVTNKLGIKHVKGMLLYGPPGTGKTLMARQIGKMLNGREPKIVNGPEVLSKFVGETEKNVRDLFADAENDQRTRGDQSDLHVIIFDEIDAICKSRG
;
A
#
# COMPACT_ATOMS: atom_id res chain seq x y z
N MET A 1 -18.74 22.10 -15.43
CA MET A 1 -18.79 21.57 -16.81
C MET A 1 -19.94 20.57 -16.92
N ILE A 2 -20.48 20.35 -18.13
CA ILE A 2 -21.53 19.35 -18.38
C ILE A 2 -20.88 18.01 -18.71
N VAL A 3 -21.33 16.93 -18.06
CA VAL A 3 -20.78 15.58 -18.24
C VAL A 3 -21.29 14.97 -19.55
N THR A 4 -20.39 14.39 -20.33
CA THR A 4 -20.71 13.57 -21.51
C THR A 4 -19.98 12.22 -21.47
N ASN A 5 -20.31 11.32 -22.37
CA ASN A 5 -19.63 10.04 -22.53
C ASN A 5 -18.26 10.21 -23.21
N THR A 6 -17.30 9.36 -22.86
CA THR A 6 -16.02 9.25 -23.56
C THR A 6 -16.25 9.05 -25.07
N PRO A 7 -15.50 9.75 -25.95
CA PRO A 7 -15.75 9.73 -27.39
C PRO A 7 -15.62 8.37 -28.08
N ALA A 8 -14.74 7.51 -27.59
CA ALA A 8 -14.45 6.19 -28.16
C ALA A 8 -14.13 5.17 -27.07
N ALA A 9 -14.26 3.88 -27.39
CA ALA A 9 -14.15 2.79 -26.43
C ALA A 9 -12.72 2.55 -25.94
N ASP A 10 -11.73 2.70 -26.82
CA ASP A 10 -10.30 2.61 -26.52
C ASP A 10 -9.85 3.72 -25.55
N LEU A 11 -10.39 4.93 -25.73
CA LEU A 11 -10.14 6.06 -24.83
C LEU A 11 -10.61 5.79 -23.40
N ALA A 12 -11.61 4.91 -23.20
CA ALA A 12 -12.07 4.55 -21.85
C ALA A 12 -10.98 3.82 -21.03
N LEU A 13 -10.00 3.20 -21.69
CA LEU A 13 -8.90 2.47 -21.05
C LEU A 13 -7.66 3.35 -20.77
N THR A 14 -7.73 4.65 -21.08
CA THR A 14 -6.60 5.59 -20.89
C THR A 14 -6.57 6.24 -19.51
N ASN A 15 -7.68 6.15 -18.77
CA ASN A 15 -7.91 6.88 -17.52
C ASN A 15 -7.79 8.41 -17.67
N LEU A 16 -7.94 8.94 -18.88
CA LEU A 16 -8.02 10.38 -19.11
C LEU A 16 -9.48 10.86 -19.06
N ALA A 17 -9.67 12.14 -18.72
CA ALA A 17 -10.87 12.88 -19.08
C ALA A 17 -10.62 13.64 -20.37
N TYR A 18 -11.66 13.87 -21.17
CA TYR A 18 -11.52 14.61 -22.43
C TYR A 18 -12.37 15.88 -22.42
N CYS A 19 -11.81 16.99 -22.91
CA CYS A 19 -12.51 18.25 -23.06
C CYS A 19 -12.26 18.85 -24.44
N SER A 20 -12.86 20.01 -24.71
CA SER A 20 -12.53 20.76 -25.93
C SER A 20 -11.09 21.28 -25.88
N HIS A 21 -10.51 21.58 -27.05
CA HIS A 21 -9.20 22.25 -27.14
C HIS A 21 -9.20 23.61 -26.44
N ALA A 22 -10.30 24.36 -26.53
CA ALA A 22 -10.43 25.67 -25.90
C ALA A 22 -10.41 25.57 -24.36
N ASP A 23 -11.12 24.59 -23.79
CA ASP A 23 -11.18 24.41 -22.34
C ASP A 23 -9.87 23.84 -21.76
N LEU A 24 -9.14 23.02 -22.53
CA LEU A 24 -7.95 22.30 -22.05
C LEU A 24 -6.90 23.26 -21.47
N HIS A 25 -6.69 24.43 -22.10
CA HIS A 25 -5.73 25.43 -21.64
C HIS A 25 -5.98 25.91 -20.21
N GLY A 26 -7.24 25.93 -19.76
CA GLY A 26 -7.60 26.30 -18.39
C GLY A 26 -7.08 25.32 -17.33
N PHE A 27 -6.71 24.10 -17.73
CA PHE A 27 -6.24 23.03 -16.85
C PHE A 27 -4.73 22.79 -16.93
N ALA A 28 -4.00 23.64 -17.67
CA ALA A 28 -2.55 23.52 -17.82
C ALA A 28 -1.84 23.68 -16.46
N VAL A 29 -0.93 22.74 -16.15
CA VAL A 29 -0.08 22.78 -14.96
C VAL A 29 1.17 23.62 -15.29
N PRO A 30 1.39 24.75 -14.59
CA PRO A 30 2.50 25.65 -14.89
C PRO A 30 3.86 24.94 -14.90
N GLY A 31 4.73 25.29 -15.87
CA GLY A 31 6.07 24.73 -15.98
C GLY A 31 6.14 23.28 -16.51
N THR A 32 5.01 22.69 -16.89
CA THR A 32 4.96 21.31 -17.40
C THR A 32 4.12 21.21 -18.68
N LYS A 33 4.09 20.02 -19.29
CA LYS A 33 3.18 19.68 -20.40
C LYS A 33 1.89 18.98 -19.92
N LEU A 34 1.63 18.99 -18.62
CA LEU A 34 0.51 18.26 -18.02
C LEU A 34 -0.73 19.14 -17.96
N TYR A 35 -1.89 18.49 -18.11
CA TYR A 35 -3.21 19.08 -17.89
C TYR A 35 -3.93 18.24 -16.87
N LEU A 36 -4.24 18.81 -15.70
CA LEU A 36 -4.81 18.08 -14.57
C LEU A 36 -6.02 18.82 -14.00
N ALA A 37 -7.06 18.06 -13.66
CA ALA A 37 -8.24 18.61 -13.01
C ALA A 37 -8.73 17.73 -11.85
N SER A 38 -9.15 18.40 -10.78
CA SER A 38 -9.96 17.87 -9.71
C SER A 38 -11.40 17.74 -10.20
N ILE A 39 -11.95 16.53 -10.13
CA ILE A 39 -13.31 16.20 -10.57
C ILE A 39 -14.19 16.04 -9.33
N ALA A 40 -15.19 16.92 -9.19
CA ALA A 40 -16.09 16.96 -8.02
C ALA A 40 -15.37 16.94 -6.65
N ASP A 41 -14.15 17.48 -6.60
CA ASP A 41 -13.27 17.45 -5.42
C ASP A 41 -13.02 16.05 -4.82
N SER A 42 -13.23 15.02 -5.64
CA SER A 42 -13.19 13.61 -5.23
C SER A 42 -11.93 12.90 -5.70
N PHE A 43 -11.53 13.10 -6.95
CA PHE A 43 -10.30 12.54 -7.52
C PHE A 43 -9.75 13.45 -8.62
N VAL A 44 -8.51 13.18 -9.02
CA VAL A 44 -7.82 13.96 -10.05
C VAL A 44 -7.67 13.12 -11.30
N LEU A 45 -7.92 13.72 -12.46
CA LEU A 45 -7.68 13.12 -13.77
C LEU A 45 -6.74 13.98 -14.60
N SER A 46 -5.96 13.31 -15.44
CA SER A 46 -5.27 13.94 -16.55
C SER A 46 -6.25 14.21 -17.70
N LEU A 47 -6.07 15.34 -18.37
CA LEU A 47 -6.95 15.80 -19.44
C LEU A 47 -6.25 15.70 -20.79
N SER A 48 -7.03 15.38 -21.81
CA SER A 48 -6.64 15.52 -23.20
C SER A 48 -7.75 16.22 -23.98
N ALA A 49 -7.40 16.92 -25.05
CA ALA A 49 -8.40 17.50 -25.94
C ALA A 49 -8.96 16.42 -26.87
N HIS A 50 -10.25 16.55 -27.22
CA HIS A 50 -10.85 15.74 -28.27
C HIS A 50 -11.89 16.56 -29.04
N GLU A 51 -11.87 16.46 -30.37
CA GLU A 51 -12.67 17.31 -31.27
C GLU A 51 -14.18 17.14 -31.10
N SER A 52 -14.64 15.94 -30.76
CA SER A 52 -16.06 15.67 -30.53
C SER A 52 -16.62 16.24 -29.22
N VAL A 53 -15.76 16.74 -28.32
CA VAL A 53 -16.19 17.29 -27.03
C VAL A 53 -16.41 18.79 -27.17
N ARG A 54 -17.65 19.22 -26.90
CA ARG A 54 -18.07 20.63 -27.00
C ARG A 54 -17.45 21.47 -25.87
N ASN A 55 -17.31 22.77 -26.10
CA ASN A 55 -16.87 23.71 -25.07
C ASN A 55 -17.80 23.65 -23.84
N GLY A 56 -17.21 23.78 -22.65
CA GLY A 56 -17.92 23.66 -21.37
C GLY A 56 -18.35 22.23 -21.00
N HIS A 57 -18.01 21.22 -21.81
CA HIS A 57 -18.29 19.81 -21.54
C HIS A 57 -17.03 19.03 -21.16
N ILE A 58 -17.21 18.00 -20.33
CA ILE A 58 -16.17 17.04 -19.96
C ILE A 58 -16.66 15.62 -20.22
N ALA A 59 -15.88 14.88 -21.00
CA ALA A 59 -16.15 13.49 -21.32
C ALA A 59 -15.47 12.58 -20.30
N LEU A 60 -16.29 11.80 -19.59
CA LEU A 60 -15.86 10.85 -18.58
C LEU A 60 -16.36 9.47 -18.95
N ASN A 61 -15.59 8.42 -18.67
CA ASN A 61 -16.03 7.04 -18.89
C ASN A 61 -17.01 6.62 -17.76
N ALA A 62 -17.67 5.47 -17.93
CA ALA A 62 -18.67 5.00 -16.96
C ALA A 62 -18.09 4.80 -15.53
N ILE A 63 -16.83 4.41 -15.41
CA ILE A 63 -16.16 4.17 -14.12
C ILE A 63 -15.88 5.50 -13.40
N GLN A 64 -15.33 6.48 -14.11
CA GLN A 64 -15.07 7.83 -13.62
C GLN A 64 -16.36 8.52 -13.18
N ARG A 65 -17.42 8.42 -13.99
CA ARG A 65 -18.75 8.97 -13.64
C ARG A 65 -19.35 8.33 -12.40
N ARG A 66 -19.24 7.00 -12.26
CA ARG A 66 -19.69 6.29 -11.06
C ARG A 66 -18.92 6.74 -9.82
N HIS A 67 -17.60 6.94 -9.94
CA HIS A 67 -16.79 7.45 -8.83
C HIS A 67 -17.19 8.89 -8.44
N ALA A 68 -17.40 9.76 -9.44
CA ALA A 68 -17.90 11.13 -9.26
C ALA A 68 -19.39 11.22 -8.86
N ARG A 69 -20.14 10.11 -8.88
CA ARG A 69 -21.59 10.05 -8.61
C ARG A 69 -22.44 10.94 -9.54
N VAL A 70 -22.11 10.94 -10.84
CA VAL A 70 -22.82 11.71 -11.88
C VAL A 70 -23.22 10.84 -13.07
N SER A 71 -24.18 11.31 -13.85
CA SER A 71 -24.64 10.76 -15.12
C SER A 71 -24.32 11.68 -16.30
N SER A 72 -24.48 11.18 -17.52
CA SER A 72 -24.37 12.04 -18.71
C SER A 72 -25.47 13.09 -18.69
N GLY A 73 -25.11 14.35 -18.97
CA GLY A 73 -26.01 15.51 -18.89
C GLY A 73 -25.94 16.26 -17.56
N ASP A 74 -25.40 15.65 -16.50
CA ASP A 74 -25.27 16.32 -15.21
C ASP A 74 -24.20 17.42 -15.26
N THR A 75 -24.36 18.43 -14.40
CA THR A 75 -23.31 19.43 -14.17
C THR A 75 -22.37 18.97 -13.07
N ILE A 76 -21.07 19.11 -13.29
CA ILE A 76 -20.02 18.74 -12.33
C ILE A 76 -19.00 19.86 -12.16
N SER A 77 -18.45 19.99 -10.95
CA SER A 77 -17.31 20.84 -10.65
C SER A 77 -16.03 20.24 -11.24
N VAL A 78 -15.30 21.03 -12.03
CA VAL A 78 -14.03 20.64 -12.64
C VAL A 78 -13.06 21.80 -12.45
N ASN A 79 -12.07 21.61 -11.59
CA ASN A 79 -11.13 22.66 -11.21
C ASN A 79 -9.72 22.25 -11.60
N ARG A 80 -8.91 23.19 -12.10
CA ARG A 80 -7.49 22.93 -12.34
C ARG A 80 -6.82 22.42 -11.07
N PHE A 81 -6.10 21.31 -11.20
CA PHE A 81 -5.32 20.74 -10.12
C PHE A 81 -3.84 21.03 -10.37
N ILE A 82 -3.18 21.65 -9.39
CA ILE A 82 -1.73 21.85 -9.41
C ILE A 82 -1.14 20.86 -8.39
N PRO A 83 -0.35 19.88 -8.84
CA PRO A 83 0.33 18.96 -7.94
C PRO A 83 1.21 19.74 -6.95
N PRO A 84 1.18 19.41 -5.64
CA PRO A 84 2.14 19.97 -4.68
C PRO A 84 3.56 19.51 -5.00
N GLU A 85 4.55 20.09 -4.31
CA GLU A 85 5.93 19.58 -4.38
C GLU A 85 6.02 18.14 -3.86
N ASN A 86 6.93 17.36 -4.44
CA ASN A 86 7.17 15.96 -4.10
C ASN A 86 5.90 15.08 -4.15
N PHE A 87 5.04 15.28 -5.15
CA PHE A 87 3.75 14.58 -5.26
C PHE A 87 3.81 13.18 -5.89
N ASP A 88 5.01 12.69 -6.20
CA ASP A 88 5.19 11.37 -6.80
C ASP A 88 4.89 10.25 -5.79
N LEU A 89 4.25 9.20 -6.28
CA LEU A 89 3.93 8.02 -5.48
C LEU A 89 5.19 7.24 -5.16
N ALA A 90 5.42 7.04 -3.87
CA ALA A 90 6.36 6.04 -3.37
C ALA A 90 5.72 4.64 -3.38
N LEU A 91 4.45 4.53 -3.00
CA LEU A 91 3.71 3.26 -2.91
C LEU A 91 2.29 3.40 -3.48
N LEU A 92 1.91 2.42 -4.30
CA LEU A 92 0.56 2.27 -4.84
C LEU A 92 0.07 0.82 -4.59
N SER A 93 -0.94 0.64 -3.73
CA SER A 93 -1.61 -0.66 -3.55
C SER A 93 -2.88 -0.73 -4.38
N LEU A 94 -3.00 -1.79 -5.19
CA LEU A 94 -4.06 -1.99 -6.17
C LEU A 94 -4.77 -3.33 -5.98
N GLU A 95 -6.08 -3.31 -5.81
CA GLU A 95 -6.93 -4.51 -5.85
C GLU A 95 -7.34 -4.81 -7.30
N LEU A 96 -7.00 -6.00 -7.80
CA LEU A 96 -7.27 -6.44 -9.17
C LEU A 96 -8.55 -7.27 -9.27
N GLU A 97 -9.36 -6.97 -10.28
CA GLU A 97 -10.57 -7.70 -10.64
C GLU A 97 -10.64 -7.87 -12.18
N PHE A 98 -11.32 -8.91 -12.64
CA PHE A 98 -11.70 -9.00 -14.06
C PHE A 98 -12.88 -8.07 -14.33
N VAL A 99 -12.88 -7.38 -15.48
CA VAL A 99 -14.10 -6.71 -15.99
C VAL A 99 -15.23 -7.72 -16.19
N LYS A 100 -14.89 -8.88 -16.78
CA LYS A 100 -15.78 -10.01 -16.95
C LYS A 100 -15.03 -11.28 -16.58
N LYS A 101 -15.44 -11.91 -15.49
CA LYS A 101 -14.81 -13.15 -15.01
C LYS A 101 -15.02 -14.27 -16.03
N GLY A 102 -13.92 -14.84 -16.51
CA GLY A 102 -13.93 -16.08 -17.29
C GLY A 102 -14.05 -17.32 -16.40
N THR A 103 -14.07 -18.51 -17.01
CA THR A 103 -14.08 -19.79 -16.27
C THR A 103 -12.70 -20.23 -15.78
N LYS A 104 -11.63 -19.65 -16.34
CA LYS A 104 -10.24 -20.03 -16.04
C LYS A 104 -9.63 -19.12 -14.98
N SER A 105 -8.76 -19.71 -14.16
CA SER A 105 -7.84 -18.94 -13.32
C SER A 105 -6.70 -18.40 -14.18
N GLU A 106 -6.30 -17.16 -13.91
CA GLU A 106 -5.24 -16.48 -14.65
C GLU A 106 -4.06 -16.20 -13.72
N GLN A 107 -2.85 -16.45 -14.21
CA GLN A 107 -1.62 -16.07 -13.51
C GLN A 107 -1.12 -14.73 -14.04
N VAL A 108 -0.92 -13.78 -13.13
CA VAL A 108 -0.48 -12.42 -13.45
C VAL A 108 0.87 -12.18 -12.82
N ASP A 109 1.89 -11.94 -13.64
CA ASP A 109 3.22 -11.56 -13.18
C ASP A 109 3.20 -10.10 -12.72
N ALA A 110 3.45 -9.89 -11.41
CA ALA A 110 3.41 -8.58 -10.79
C ALA A 110 4.47 -7.62 -11.34
N VAL A 111 5.67 -8.11 -11.70
CA VAL A 111 6.75 -7.26 -12.21
C VAL A 111 6.41 -6.76 -13.61
N LEU A 112 5.93 -7.66 -14.47
CA LEU A 112 5.51 -7.29 -15.83
C LEU A 112 4.32 -6.34 -15.80
N LEU A 113 3.31 -6.64 -14.99
CA LEU A 113 2.14 -5.78 -14.84
C LEU A 113 2.52 -4.39 -14.30
N ALA A 114 3.32 -4.32 -13.23
CA ALA A 114 3.77 -3.04 -12.68
C ALA A 114 4.50 -2.19 -13.72
N ASN A 115 5.40 -2.79 -14.50
CA ASN A 115 6.13 -2.09 -15.55
C ASN A 115 5.19 -1.58 -16.65
N GLN A 116 4.18 -2.35 -17.04
CA GLN A 116 3.19 -1.91 -18.03
C GLN A 116 2.30 -0.78 -17.49
N LEU A 117 1.82 -0.88 -16.25
CA LEU A 117 1.00 0.16 -15.62
C LEU A 117 1.78 1.46 -15.47
N LYS A 118 3.04 1.41 -15.02
CA LYS A 118 3.90 2.60 -14.92
C LYS A 118 4.09 3.29 -16.27
N LYS A 119 4.33 2.52 -17.34
CA LYS A 119 4.46 3.08 -18.69
C LYS A 119 3.13 3.69 -19.18
N ARG A 120 2.02 3.00 -18.97
CA ARG A 120 0.70 3.39 -19.47
C ARG A 120 0.13 4.62 -18.76
N PHE A 121 0.32 4.70 -17.46
CA PHE A 121 -0.29 5.71 -16.59
C PHE A 121 0.73 6.71 -16.02
N MET A 122 1.91 6.83 -16.64
CA MET A 122 2.94 7.78 -16.22
C MET A 122 2.38 9.21 -16.16
N ASN A 123 2.74 9.94 -15.11
CA ASN A 123 2.28 11.31 -14.83
C ASN A 123 0.77 11.45 -14.58
N GLN A 124 0.03 10.35 -14.48
CA GLN A 124 -1.36 10.39 -14.04
C GLN A 124 -1.45 10.30 -12.51
N VAL A 125 -2.43 10.99 -11.96
CA VAL A 125 -2.71 10.97 -10.52
C VAL A 125 -3.61 9.78 -10.20
N MET A 126 -3.22 8.99 -9.20
CA MET A 126 -4.06 7.95 -8.61
C MET A 126 -4.58 8.43 -7.27
N THR A 127 -5.88 8.29 -7.07
CA THR A 127 -6.58 8.66 -5.83
C THR A 127 -7.14 7.42 -5.16
N ALA A 128 -7.01 7.29 -3.83
CA ALA A 128 -7.59 6.17 -3.09
C ALA A 128 -9.09 6.01 -3.36
N GLY A 129 -9.54 4.77 -3.60
CA GLY A 129 -10.89 4.42 -4.01
C GLY A 129 -11.17 4.59 -5.52
N GLN A 130 -10.26 5.19 -6.29
CA GLN A 130 -10.40 5.29 -7.75
C GLN A 130 -10.36 3.89 -8.37
N ARG A 131 -11.22 3.68 -9.37
CA ARG A 131 -11.24 2.45 -10.17
C ARG A 131 -10.83 2.78 -11.59
N VAL A 132 -10.03 1.91 -12.20
CA VAL A 132 -9.51 2.13 -13.56
C VAL A 132 -9.54 0.82 -14.33
N SER A 133 -10.13 0.85 -15.52
CA SER A 133 -10.09 -0.27 -16.47
C SER A 133 -8.85 -0.21 -17.33
N PHE A 134 -8.22 -1.37 -17.55
CA PHE A 134 -7.06 -1.50 -18.42
C PHE A 134 -7.05 -2.88 -19.08
N GLU A 135 -6.26 -3.00 -20.15
CA GLU A 135 -6.01 -4.27 -20.83
C GLU A 135 -4.58 -4.74 -20.57
N PHE A 136 -4.43 -6.03 -20.27
CA PHE A 136 -3.15 -6.69 -20.05
C PHE A 136 -3.19 -8.09 -20.66
N HIS A 137 -2.30 -8.34 -21.63
CA HIS A 137 -2.21 -9.61 -22.36
C HIS A 137 -3.56 -10.08 -22.95
N GLY A 138 -4.36 -9.17 -23.51
CA GLY A 138 -5.65 -9.48 -24.12
C GLY A 138 -6.83 -9.64 -23.14
N ASN A 139 -6.58 -9.55 -21.83
CA ASN A 139 -7.61 -9.58 -20.80
C ASN A 139 -7.90 -8.17 -20.28
N ASN A 140 -9.19 -7.88 -20.06
CA ASN A 140 -9.63 -6.62 -19.47
C ASN A 140 -9.79 -6.74 -17.95
N TYR A 141 -9.07 -5.88 -17.24
CA TYR A 141 -9.05 -5.81 -15.79
C TYR A 141 -9.56 -4.46 -15.30
N ILE A 142 -9.99 -4.43 -14.05
CA ILE A 142 -10.17 -3.22 -13.27
C ILE A 142 -9.20 -3.30 -12.10
N PHE A 143 -8.44 -2.23 -11.86
CA PHE A 143 -7.82 -2.05 -10.56
C PHE A 143 -8.60 -1.04 -9.73
N THR A 144 -8.67 -1.28 -8.43
CA THR A 144 -9.14 -0.31 -7.43
C THR A 144 -7.93 0.14 -6.62
N VAL A 145 -7.74 1.45 -6.46
CA VAL A 145 -6.66 2.01 -5.65
C VAL A 145 -7.01 1.85 -4.18
N ASN A 146 -6.34 0.93 -3.48
CA ASN A 146 -6.52 0.74 -2.03
C ASN A 146 -5.73 1.78 -1.24
N GLN A 147 -4.52 2.10 -1.70
CA GLN A 147 -3.62 3.04 -1.04
C GLN A 147 -2.77 3.79 -2.06
N ALA A 148 -2.58 5.09 -1.87
CA ALA A 148 -1.76 5.96 -2.71
C ALA A 148 -0.89 6.85 -1.83
N ALA A 149 0.34 6.41 -1.54
CA ALA A 149 1.24 7.09 -0.62
C ALA A 149 2.38 7.81 -1.34
N VAL A 150 2.57 9.07 -0.96
CA VAL A 150 3.55 10.01 -1.50
C VAL A 150 4.79 10.06 -0.61
N GLU A 151 5.94 10.39 -1.20
CA GLU A 151 7.22 10.51 -0.48
C GLU A 151 7.15 11.56 0.66
N GLY A 152 7.65 11.21 1.85
CA GLY A 152 7.82 12.16 2.97
C GLY A 152 6.57 12.79 3.58
N GLN A 153 5.35 12.44 3.15
CA GLN A 153 4.12 12.98 3.75
C GLN A 153 3.56 12.06 4.84
N GLU A 154 3.58 12.55 6.09
CA GLU A 154 2.70 12.02 7.14
C GLU A 154 1.24 12.31 6.74
N LYS A 155 0.32 11.36 6.99
CA LYS A 155 -1.09 11.38 6.57
C LYS A 155 -1.83 12.66 7.00
N SER A 156 -1.69 13.74 6.23
CA SER A 156 -2.27 15.06 6.54
C SER A 156 -3.48 15.38 5.65
N SER A 157 -3.58 14.80 4.45
CA SER A 157 -4.74 14.97 3.56
C SER A 157 -5.86 13.98 3.86
N THR A 158 -7.11 14.45 3.84
CA THR A 158 -8.33 13.62 3.98
C THR A 158 -8.49 12.55 2.88
N ILE A 159 -7.84 12.75 1.73
CA ILE A 159 -7.88 11.84 0.57
C ILE A 159 -6.45 11.55 0.13
N GLU A 160 -6.02 10.30 0.24
CA GLU A 160 -4.71 9.82 -0.22
C GLU A 160 -4.66 9.82 -1.76
N ARG A 161 -3.67 10.52 -2.33
CA ARG A 161 -3.43 10.60 -3.79
C ARG A 161 -2.00 10.98 -4.11
N GLY A 162 -1.52 10.58 -5.28
CA GLY A 162 -0.19 10.94 -5.79
C GLY A 162 -0.05 10.62 -7.28
N MET A 163 1.04 11.09 -7.88
CA MET A 163 1.34 10.91 -9.30
C MET A 163 2.19 9.66 -9.54
N ILE A 164 1.85 8.84 -10.55
CA ILE A 164 2.68 7.70 -10.94
C ILE A 164 3.96 8.19 -11.62
N SER A 165 5.10 7.70 -11.13
CA SER A 165 6.43 7.90 -11.72
C SER A 165 7.12 6.56 -12.02
N SER A 166 8.33 6.60 -12.60
CA SER A 166 9.15 5.40 -12.87
C SER A 166 9.47 4.61 -11.59
N ASP A 167 9.54 5.33 -10.48
CA ASP A 167 10.01 4.84 -9.18
C ASP A 167 8.88 4.34 -8.28
N THR A 168 7.63 4.53 -8.69
CA THR A 168 6.48 4.08 -7.92
C THR A 168 6.54 2.56 -7.71
N TYR A 169 6.50 2.15 -6.44
CA TYR A 169 6.39 0.74 -6.09
C TYR A 169 4.92 0.31 -6.08
N ILE A 170 4.57 -0.67 -6.93
CA ILE A 170 3.18 -1.12 -7.08
C ILE A 170 3.01 -2.50 -6.43
N VAL A 171 2.04 -2.59 -5.54
CA VAL A 171 1.61 -3.81 -4.86
C VAL A 171 0.24 -4.20 -5.40
N PHE A 172 0.09 -5.47 -5.76
CA PHE A 172 -1.18 -6.01 -6.22
C PHE A 172 -1.81 -6.89 -5.15
N GLU A 173 -3.11 -6.75 -5.00
CA GLU A 173 -3.99 -7.53 -4.15
C GLU A 173 -5.11 -8.11 -5.00
N THR A 174 -5.72 -9.19 -4.54
CA THR A 174 -6.76 -9.89 -5.27
C THR A 174 -7.68 -10.59 -4.27
N SER A 175 -8.98 -10.60 -4.52
CA SER A 175 -9.89 -11.38 -3.68
C SER A 175 -9.74 -12.88 -3.97
N ASN A 176 -9.94 -13.72 -2.96
CA ASN A 176 -9.87 -15.19 -3.14
C ASN A 176 -10.87 -15.71 -4.19
N ALA A 177 -11.95 -14.97 -4.45
CA ALA A 177 -12.97 -15.31 -5.43
C ALA A 177 -12.69 -14.78 -6.84
N SER A 178 -11.65 -13.97 -7.06
CA SER A 178 -11.40 -13.31 -8.35
C SER A 178 -10.98 -14.29 -9.45
N GLY A 179 -10.32 -15.40 -9.09
CA GLY A 179 -9.66 -16.29 -10.04
C GLY A 179 -8.32 -15.76 -10.57
N ILE A 180 -7.82 -14.64 -10.05
CA ILE A 180 -6.52 -14.07 -10.40
C ILE A 180 -5.49 -14.52 -9.37
N LYS A 181 -4.42 -15.17 -9.83
CA LYS A 181 -3.27 -15.55 -9.03
C LYS A 181 -2.08 -14.65 -9.38
N ILE A 182 -1.65 -13.84 -8.42
CA ILE A 182 -0.47 -12.98 -8.61
C ILE A 182 0.80 -13.80 -8.35
N VAL A 183 1.75 -13.74 -9.28
CA VAL A 183 3.06 -14.39 -9.20
C VAL A 183 4.19 -13.34 -9.30
N ASN A 184 5.40 -13.70 -8.87
CA ASN A 184 6.60 -12.84 -8.91
C ASN A 184 6.49 -11.47 -8.23
N GLN A 185 5.53 -11.30 -7.34
CA GLN A 185 5.48 -10.13 -6.46
C GLN A 185 6.57 -10.31 -5.39
N ARG A 186 7.67 -9.54 -5.49
CA ARG A 186 8.83 -9.63 -4.58
C ARG A 186 8.38 -9.70 -3.12
N GLU A 187 9.08 -10.52 -2.34
CA GLU A 187 8.68 -11.03 -1.02
C GLU A 187 8.35 -9.98 0.05
N ALA A 188 8.76 -8.73 -0.20
CA ALA A 188 8.42 -7.57 0.60
C ALA A 188 6.94 -7.09 0.47
N ALA A 189 6.13 -7.75 -0.35
CA ALA A 189 4.67 -7.55 -0.34
C ALA A 189 3.91 -8.86 -0.17
N SER A 190 4.62 -9.98 -0.01
CA SER A 190 4.02 -11.32 0.05
C SER A 190 3.81 -11.83 1.48
N SER A 191 4.23 -11.11 2.51
CA SER A 191 3.89 -11.51 3.87
C SER A 191 2.37 -11.53 4.00
N ASN A 192 1.82 -12.70 4.31
CA ASN A 192 0.38 -12.92 4.51
C ASN A 192 -0.23 -11.96 5.55
N ILE A 193 0.60 -11.21 6.29
CA ILE A 193 0.27 -10.14 7.23
C ILE A 193 -0.63 -9.04 6.60
N PHE A 194 -0.47 -8.72 5.31
CA PHE A 194 -1.24 -7.64 4.65
C PHE A 194 -2.24 -8.12 3.59
N ARG A 195 -2.12 -9.37 3.10
CA ARG A 195 -3.09 -9.94 2.15
C ARG A 195 -4.47 -10.14 2.75
N GLN A 196 -4.55 -10.31 4.06
CA GLN A 196 -5.82 -10.40 4.72
C GLN A 196 -6.24 -9.00 5.15
N LYS A 197 -7.25 -8.46 4.46
CA LYS A 197 -8.12 -7.38 4.98
C LYS A 197 -8.65 -7.69 6.39
N GLU A 198 -8.52 -8.95 6.83
CA GLU A 198 -8.66 -9.41 8.20
C GLU A 198 -7.35 -10.06 8.67
N PHE A 199 -6.45 -9.34 9.34
CA PHE A 199 -5.53 -10.01 10.27
C PHE A 199 -6.39 -10.66 11.35
N ASN A 200 -6.92 -11.85 11.05
CA ASN A 200 -7.97 -12.45 11.84
C ASN A 200 -7.28 -13.20 12.97
N LEU A 201 -7.02 -12.50 14.07
CA LEU A 201 -6.44 -13.03 15.29
C LEU A 201 -7.21 -14.26 15.81
N GLN A 202 -8.48 -14.41 15.43
CA GLN A 202 -9.29 -15.60 15.70
C GLN A 202 -8.72 -16.84 15.00
N SER A 203 -8.21 -16.71 13.77
CA SER A 203 -7.53 -17.79 13.04
C SER A 203 -6.20 -18.20 13.67
N LEU A 204 -5.62 -17.34 14.51
CA LEU A 204 -4.45 -17.63 15.34
C LEU A 204 -4.81 -18.25 16.70
N GLY A 205 -6.10 -18.56 16.92
CA GLY A 205 -6.61 -19.08 18.18
C GLY A 205 -6.79 -18.02 19.27
N ILE A 206 -6.76 -16.73 18.91
CA ILE A 206 -6.85 -15.61 19.85
C ILE A 206 -8.19 -14.89 19.63
N GLY A 207 -9.19 -15.28 20.42
CA GLY A 207 -10.51 -14.63 20.42
C GLY A 207 -10.50 -13.28 21.14
N GLY A 208 -11.37 -12.36 20.73
CA GLY A 208 -11.69 -11.16 21.52
C GLY A 208 -10.74 -9.96 21.36
N LEU A 209 -9.81 -9.99 20.41
CA LEU A 209 -8.99 -8.82 20.11
C LEU A 209 -9.69 -7.92 19.10
N SER A 210 -9.76 -6.64 19.44
CA SER A 210 -10.51 -5.65 18.67
C SER A 210 -9.80 -5.25 17.38
N ALA A 211 -10.54 -4.68 16.42
CA ALA A 211 -10.00 -4.23 15.14
C ALA A 211 -8.88 -3.19 15.32
N GLU A 212 -8.91 -2.40 16.40
CA GLU A 212 -7.86 -1.43 16.72
C GLU A 212 -6.51 -2.11 17.02
N PHE A 213 -6.52 -3.26 17.71
CA PHE A 213 -5.29 -4.00 18.02
C PHE A 213 -4.65 -4.53 16.73
N ALA A 214 -5.45 -5.12 15.84
CA ALA A 214 -4.99 -5.60 14.54
C ALA A 214 -4.40 -4.46 13.70
N ASP A 215 -4.99 -3.27 13.74
CA ASP A 215 -4.49 -2.12 13.00
C ASP A 215 -3.20 -1.53 13.59
N ILE A 216 -3.07 -1.42 14.92
CA ILE A 216 -1.81 -1.03 15.57
C ILE A 216 -0.71 -2.02 15.21
N PHE A 217 -1.03 -3.30 15.29
CA PHE A 217 -0.11 -4.38 15.00
C PHE A 217 0.36 -4.31 13.54
N ARG A 218 -0.58 -4.22 12.60
CA ARG A 218 -0.30 -4.01 11.18
C ARG A 218 0.59 -2.80 10.96
N ARG A 219 0.31 -1.66 11.59
CA ARG A 219 1.13 -0.45 11.48
C ARG A 219 2.56 -0.66 11.97
N ALA A 220 2.75 -1.36 13.09
CA ALA A 220 4.08 -1.60 13.66
C ALA A 220 4.98 -2.42 12.72
N PHE A 221 4.41 -3.39 12.01
CA PHE A 221 5.15 -4.31 11.15
C PHE A 221 5.10 -3.96 9.65
N ALA A 222 4.26 -3.01 9.22
CA ALA A 222 4.15 -2.55 7.84
C ALA A 222 5.51 -2.21 7.23
N SER A 223 6.33 -1.49 7.99
CA SER A 223 7.67 -1.09 7.56
C SER A 223 8.60 -2.27 7.27
N ARG A 224 8.40 -3.43 7.91
CA ARG A 224 9.23 -4.62 7.67
C ARG A 224 8.72 -5.49 6.54
N VAL A 225 7.50 -5.23 6.10
CA VAL A 225 6.94 -5.87 4.93
C VAL A 225 7.52 -5.20 3.70
N PHE A 226 7.36 -3.88 3.53
CA PHE A 226 7.83 -3.19 2.32
C PHE A 226 9.35 -3.22 2.11
N PRO A 227 9.83 -3.16 0.85
CA PRO A 227 11.26 -3.08 0.58
C PRO A 227 11.90 -1.85 1.26
N PRO A 228 13.17 -1.91 1.70
CA PRO A 228 13.83 -0.79 2.38
C PRO A 228 13.81 0.52 1.60
N HIS A 229 13.95 0.46 0.26
CA HIS A 229 13.90 1.65 -0.58
C HIS A 229 12.53 2.34 -0.55
N VAL A 230 11.43 1.59 -0.38
CA VAL A 230 10.08 2.14 -0.26
C VAL A 230 9.87 2.75 1.12
N THR A 231 10.30 2.07 2.19
CA THR A 231 10.19 2.60 3.55
C THR A 231 11.01 3.86 3.77
N ASN A 232 12.21 3.93 3.17
CA ASN A 232 13.07 5.10 3.23
C ASN A 232 12.40 6.30 2.55
N LYS A 233 11.81 6.12 1.36
CA LYS A 233 11.02 7.15 0.68
C LYS A 233 9.80 7.59 1.50
N LEU A 234 9.07 6.65 2.08
CA LEU A 234 7.92 6.97 2.92
C LEU A 234 8.30 7.57 4.29
N GLY A 235 9.60 7.69 4.61
CA GLY A 235 10.06 8.19 5.91
C GLY A 235 9.63 7.31 7.10
N ILE A 236 9.25 6.06 6.85
CA ILE A 236 8.69 5.19 7.88
C ILE A 236 9.82 4.68 8.76
N LYS A 237 9.83 5.09 10.03
CA LYS A 237 10.73 4.52 11.02
C LYS A 237 10.26 3.12 11.41
N HIS A 238 11.18 2.16 11.36
CA HIS A 238 10.90 0.82 11.84
C HIS A 238 10.65 0.81 13.35
N VAL A 239 9.59 0.13 13.78
CA VAL A 239 9.38 -0.19 15.19
C VAL A 239 10.47 -1.18 15.62
N LYS A 240 11.22 -0.82 16.67
CA LYS A 240 12.34 -1.62 17.19
C LYS A 240 11.93 -2.62 18.27
N GLY A 241 10.77 -2.43 18.89
CA GLY A 241 10.27 -3.30 19.94
C GLY A 241 8.80 -3.04 20.24
N MET A 242 8.13 -4.06 20.76
CA MET A 242 6.72 -4.01 21.15
C MET A 242 6.55 -4.71 22.49
N LEU A 243 5.82 -4.10 23.41
CA LEU A 243 5.52 -4.68 24.73
C LEU A 243 4.05 -5.10 24.78
N LEU A 244 3.80 -6.39 24.97
CA LEU A 244 2.47 -6.92 25.23
C LEU A 244 2.27 -6.99 26.75
N TYR A 245 1.29 -6.26 27.29
CA TYR A 245 0.97 -6.27 28.72
C TYR A 245 -0.52 -6.55 28.95
N GLY A 246 -0.83 -7.11 30.12
CA GLY A 246 -2.21 -7.42 30.51
C GLY A 246 -2.30 -8.60 31.48
N PRO A 247 -3.51 -8.89 32.02
CA PRO A 247 -3.73 -9.98 32.98
C PRO A 247 -3.20 -11.33 32.51
N PRO A 248 -2.85 -12.26 33.44
CA PRO A 248 -2.49 -13.63 33.06
C PRO A 248 -3.62 -14.33 32.31
N GLY A 249 -3.29 -15.29 31.43
CA GLY A 249 -4.28 -16.05 30.66
C GLY A 249 -4.84 -15.36 29.40
N THR A 250 -4.37 -14.17 29.04
CA THR A 250 -4.81 -13.39 27.86
C THR A 250 -4.11 -13.76 26.54
N GLY A 251 -3.30 -14.83 26.52
CA GLY A 251 -2.67 -15.31 25.29
C GLY A 251 -1.46 -14.51 24.78
N LYS A 252 -0.86 -13.62 25.59
CA LYS A 252 0.31 -12.79 25.22
C LYS A 252 1.48 -13.61 24.63
N THR A 253 1.87 -14.69 25.30
CA THR A 253 2.94 -15.59 24.84
C THR A 253 2.61 -16.24 23.51
N LEU A 254 1.38 -16.76 23.36
CA LEU A 254 0.92 -17.37 22.12
C LEU A 254 0.96 -16.35 20.98
N MET A 255 0.46 -15.14 21.24
CA MET A 255 0.47 -14.03 20.30
C MET A 255 1.88 -13.68 19.84
N ALA A 256 2.82 -13.45 20.76
CA ALA A 256 4.21 -13.10 20.41
C ALA A 256 4.86 -14.16 19.51
N ARG A 257 4.62 -15.45 19.80
CA ARG A 257 5.13 -16.56 18.97
C ARG A 257 4.50 -16.60 17.59
N GLN A 258 3.18 -16.40 17.47
CA GLN A 258 2.50 -16.38 16.17
C GLN A 258 2.99 -15.21 15.32
N ILE A 259 3.16 -14.05 15.94
CA ILE A 259 3.74 -12.86 15.31
C ILE A 259 5.14 -13.15 14.75
N GLY A 260 6.03 -13.71 15.58
CA GLY A 260 7.39 -14.04 15.17
C GLY A 260 7.42 -15.00 13.98
N LYS A 261 6.49 -15.96 13.91
CA LYS A 261 6.36 -16.88 12.78
C LYS A 261 5.77 -16.23 11.52
N MET A 262 4.87 -15.26 11.68
CA MET A 262 4.20 -14.58 10.58
C MET A 262 5.08 -13.56 9.88
N LEU A 263 5.99 -12.95 10.62
CA LEU A 263 7.00 -12.06 10.07
C LEU A 263 7.98 -12.93 9.29
N ASN A 264 7.93 -12.85 7.95
CA ASN A 264 8.79 -13.58 7.00
C ASN A 264 10.27 -13.18 7.17
N GLY A 265 10.89 -13.56 8.28
CA GLY A 265 12.28 -13.32 8.63
C GLY A 265 12.96 -14.62 9.07
N ARG A 266 14.02 -14.49 9.87
CA ARG A 266 14.64 -15.67 10.49
C ARG A 266 13.74 -16.29 11.55
N GLU A 267 14.00 -17.55 11.88
CA GLU A 267 13.30 -18.19 13.00
C GLU A 267 13.44 -17.34 14.27
N PRO A 268 12.31 -17.02 14.95
CA PRO A 268 12.35 -16.14 16.10
C PRO A 268 13.08 -16.81 17.27
N LYS A 269 13.98 -16.07 17.91
CA LYS A 269 14.63 -16.50 19.15
C LYS A 269 13.67 -16.25 20.31
N ILE A 270 13.22 -17.31 20.98
CA ILE A 270 12.33 -17.22 22.14
C ILE A 270 13.17 -17.43 23.39
N VAL A 271 13.04 -16.53 24.36
CA VAL A 271 13.81 -16.54 25.60
C VAL A 271 12.86 -16.26 26.76
N ASN A 272 12.85 -17.12 27.77
CA ASN A 272 12.12 -16.82 28.99
C ASN A 272 12.97 -15.94 29.90
N GLY A 273 12.36 -14.93 30.52
CA GLY A 273 13.03 -13.97 31.40
C GLY A 273 13.94 -14.63 32.44
N PRO A 274 13.46 -15.63 33.18
CA PRO A 274 14.27 -16.37 34.15
C PRO A 274 15.48 -17.10 33.56
N GLU A 275 15.43 -17.54 32.30
CA GLU A 275 16.53 -18.29 31.66
C GLU A 275 17.74 -17.40 31.35
N VAL A 276 17.55 -16.09 31.25
CA VAL A 276 18.63 -15.12 31.00
C VAL A 276 19.42 -14.81 32.28
N LEU A 277 18.82 -15.02 33.44
CA LEU A 277 19.41 -14.72 34.73
C LEU A 277 20.43 -15.79 35.12
N SER A 278 21.67 -15.36 35.38
CA SER A 278 22.75 -16.18 35.92
C SER A 278 23.08 -15.74 37.35
N LYS A 279 23.56 -16.69 38.15
CA LYS A 279 24.10 -16.42 39.49
C LYS A 279 25.51 -15.81 39.44
N PHE A 280 26.18 -15.89 38.29
CA PHE A 280 27.53 -15.38 38.11
C PHE A 280 27.49 -13.95 37.54
N VAL A 281 28.25 -13.06 38.18
CA VAL A 281 28.32 -11.64 37.79
C VAL A 281 28.83 -11.50 36.36
N GLY A 282 28.11 -10.76 35.52
CA GLY A 282 28.48 -10.48 34.14
C GLY A 282 28.00 -11.51 33.11
N GLU A 283 27.54 -12.69 33.54
CA GLU A 283 27.04 -13.71 32.61
C GLU A 283 25.68 -13.35 32.02
N THR A 284 24.79 -12.73 32.81
CA THR A 284 23.48 -12.27 32.31
C THR A 284 23.65 -11.24 31.21
N GLU A 285 24.53 -10.26 31.38
CA GLU A 285 24.82 -9.24 30.37
C GLU A 285 25.43 -9.84 29.11
N LYS A 286 26.30 -10.85 29.28
CA LYS A 286 26.88 -11.59 28.15
C LYS A 286 25.80 -12.35 27.38
N ASN A 287 24.92 -13.08 28.06
CA ASN A 287 23.83 -13.82 27.43
C ASN A 287 22.90 -12.90 26.63
N VAL A 288 22.59 -11.71 27.16
CA VAL A 288 21.82 -10.69 26.42
C VAL A 288 22.60 -10.24 25.18
N ARG A 289 23.90 -9.95 25.28
CA ARG A 289 24.71 -9.54 24.12
C ARG A 289 24.75 -10.63 23.04
N ASP A 290 24.91 -11.87 23.44
CA ASP A 290 25.00 -13.02 22.54
C ASP A 290 23.66 -13.26 21.81
N LEU A 291 22.52 -12.96 22.45
CA LEU A 291 21.20 -13.01 21.80
C LEU A 291 21.09 -12.08 20.59
N PHE A 292 21.63 -10.86 20.69
CA PHE A 292 21.59 -9.84 19.63
C PHE A 292 22.76 -9.93 18.64
N ALA A 293 23.84 -10.65 18.96
CA ALA A 293 25.07 -10.66 18.17
C ALA A 293 24.85 -11.01 16.69
N ASP A 294 24.03 -12.02 16.39
CA ASP A 294 23.73 -12.42 15.01
C ASP A 294 23.04 -11.31 14.22
N ALA A 295 22.09 -10.63 14.86
CA ALA A 295 21.34 -9.54 14.25
C ALA A 295 22.25 -8.32 13.98
N GLU A 296 23.12 -7.98 14.94
CA GLU A 296 24.09 -6.90 14.78
C GLU A 296 25.11 -7.20 13.68
N ASN A 297 25.58 -8.45 13.58
CA ASN A 297 26.51 -8.86 12.55
C ASN A 297 25.89 -8.84 11.15
N ASP A 298 24.65 -9.32 11.02
CA ASP A 298 23.90 -9.30 9.75
C ASP A 298 23.61 -7.86 9.30
N GLN A 299 23.19 -6.98 10.22
CA GLN A 299 23.01 -5.56 9.95
C GLN A 299 24.32 -4.88 9.52
N ARG A 300 25.46 -5.23 10.13
CA ARG A 300 26.77 -4.66 9.79
C ARG A 300 27.25 -5.08 8.42
N THR A 301 26.98 -6.32 8.02
CA THR A 301 27.47 -6.90 6.76
C THR A 301 26.54 -6.62 5.58
N ARG A 302 25.23 -6.53 5.80
CA ARG A 302 24.21 -6.44 4.74
C ARG A 302 23.41 -5.15 4.76
N GLY A 303 23.56 -4.31 5.78
CA GLY A 303 22.85 -3.03 5.89
C GLY A 303 21.34 -3.22 5.83
N ASP A 304 20.67 -2.41 5.01
CA ASP A 304 19.21 -2.47 4.79
C ASP A 304 18.72 -3.80 4.19
N GLN A 305 19.62 -4.64 3.68
CA GLN A 305 19.28 -5.97 3.15
C GLN A 305 19.39 -7.09 4.20
N SER A 306 19.63 -6.76 5.47
CA SER A 306 19.64 -7.75 6.55
C SER A 306 18.27 -8.43 6.69
N ASP A 307 18.27 -9.72 6.99
CA ASP A 307 17.03 -10.44 7.29
C ASP A 307 16.43 -9.90 8.60
N LEU A 308 15.12 -9.99 8.76
CA LEU A 308 14.51 -9.59 10.03
C LEU A 308 14.82 -10.63 11.12
N HIS A 309 15.51 -10.18 12.18
CA HIS A 309 15.73 -10.96 13.40
C HIS A 309 14.69 -10.57 14.44
N VAL A 310 13.89 -11.55 14.89
CA VAL A 310 12.86 -11.34 15.92
C VAL A 310 13.30 -12.06 17.19
N ILE A 311 13.36 -11.30 18.30
CA ILE A 311 13.66 -11.85 19.64
C ILE A 311 12.43 -11.63 20.52
N ILE A 312 11.93 -12.72 21.10
CA ILE A 312 10.77 -12.73 21.98
C ILE A 312 11.25 -12.97 23.40
N PHE A 313 11.13 -11.94 24.24
CA PHE A 313 11.32 -12.05 25.68
C PHE A 313 9.97 -12.34 26.34
N ASP A 314 9.78 -13.58 26.80
CA ASP A 314 8.65 -13.94 27.64
C ASP A 314 8.97 -13.60 29.10
N GLU A 315 7.99 -13.15 29.89
CA GLU A 315 8.20 -12.78 31.31
C GLU A 315 9.35 -11.78 31.52
N ILE A 316 9.45 -10.75 30.67
CA ILE A 316 10.52 -9.74 30.70
C ILE A 316 10.59 -8.98 32.04
N ASP A 317 9.48 -8.89 32.77
CA ASP A 317 9.39 -8.31 34.11
C ASP A 317 10.25 -9.05 35.15
N ALA A 318 10.61 -10.31 34.90
CA ALA A 318 11.59 -11.04 35.72
C ALA A 318 12.99 -10.40 35.67
N ILE A 319 13.36 -9.83 34.52
CA ILE A 319 14.67 -9.21 34.27
C ILE A 319 14.60 -7.68 34.48
N CYS A 320 13.52 -7.04 34.04
CA CYS A 320 13.38 -5.59 34.01
C CYS A 320 12.51 -5.07 35.16
N LYS A 321 13.12 -4.90 36.34
CA LYS A 321 12.46 -4.25 37.50
C LYS A 321 12.72 -2.75 37.52
N SER A 322 11.81 -1.99 38.14
CA SER A 322 12.06 -0.56 38.41
C SER A 322 13.40 -0.41 39.11
N ARG A 323 14.27 0.43 38.56
CA ARG A 323 15.44 0.88 39.32
C ARG A 323 14.90 1.76 40.45
N GLY A 324 15.32 1.45 41.68
CA GLY A 324 14.87 2.14 42.90
C GLY A 324 15.11 3.64 42.85
#